data_AF-A0A1J3JJ56-F1
#
_entry.id   AF-A0A1J3JJ56-F1
#
_cell.length_a   1.000
_cell.length_b   1.000
_cell.length_c   1.000
_cell.angle_alpha   90.00
_cell.angle_beta   90.00
_cell.angle_gamma   90.00
#
_symmetry.space_group_name_H-M   'P 1'
#
loop_
_entity.id
_entity.type
_entity.pdbx_description
1 polymer ?
#
loop_
_entity_poly.entity_id
_entity_poly.type
_entity_poly.pdbx_seq_one_letter_code
_entity_poly.pdbx_strand_id
1 'polypeptide(L)'
;VNHAYVQDYPNKGDKTPVRAAVKDDAWLNGEFIKTVQLRGGAIIEKLGKSSAASAANAAIDHVRDWMSGSAEYVSMAVPSTGAYGIPPGVIFSFPCITCNGTYKIVEG
;
A
#
# COMPACT_ATOMS: atom_id res chain seq x y z
N VAL A 1 -2.97 -8.43 -0.03
CA VAL A 1 -2.56 -9.61 -0.84
C VAL A 1 -3.72 -10.28 -1.58
N ASN A 2 -4.93 -10.37 -1.02
CA ASN A 2 -6.04 -11.15 -1.61
C ASN A 2 -6.57 -10.62 -2.96
N HIS A 3 -6.47 -9.31 -3.20
CA HIS A 3 -7.00 -8.66 -4.41
C HIS A 3 -5.89 -8.07 -5.30
N ALA A 4 -4.64 -8.49 -5.05
CA ALA A 4 -3.48 -8.00 -5.79
C ALA A 4 -3.09 -9.00 -6.89
N TYR A 5 -2.54 -8.47 -7.98
CA TYR A 5 -2.05 -9.24 -9.11
C TYR A 5 -0.57 -8.90 -9.37
N VAL A 6 0.19 -9.90 -9.79
CA VAL A 6 1.50 -9.73 -10.41
C VAL A 6 1.27 -9.65 -11.91
N GLN A 7 1.70 -8.55 -12.51
CA GLN A 7 1.70 -8.40 -13.96
C GLN A 7 2.97 -9.03 -14.55
N ASP A 8 2.87 -9.57 -15.75
CA ASP A 8 3.98 -10.15 -16.51
C ASP A 8 4.59 -11.42 -15.88
N TYR A 9 3.78 -12.17 -15.12
CA TYR A 9 4.13 -13.49 -14.57
C TYR A 9 3.02 -14.52 -14.83
N PRO A 10 3.33 -15.76 -15.27
CA PRO A 10 4.63 -16.22 -15.74
C PRO A 10 4.97 -15.69 -17.15
N ASN A 11 3.98 -15.16 -17.88
CA ASN A 11 4.16 -14.61 -19.22
C ASN A 11 3.86 -13.11 -19.25
N LYS A 12 4.48 -12.42 -20.21
CA LYS A 12 4.27 -11.00 -20.46
C LYS A 12 2.84 -10.73 -20.94
N GLY A 13 2.17 -9.75 -20.33
CA GLY A 13 0.79 -9.38 -20.62
C GLY A 13 -0.25 -10.04 -19.72
N ASP A 14 0.11 -11.08 -18.97
CA ASP A 14 -0.80 -11.76 -18.06
C ASP A 14 -0.86 -11.08 -16.68
N LYS A 15 -2.05 -11.12 -16.06
CA LYS A 15 -2.26 -10.75 -14.65
C LYS A 15 -2.49 -12.01 -13.84
N THR A 16 -1.53 -12.38 -12.99
CA THR A 16 -1.64 -13.54 -12.11
C THR A 16 -1.93 -13.10 -10.67
N PRO A 17 -2.94 -13.65 -9.98
CA PRO A 17 -3.19 -13.32 -8.57
C PRO A 17 -1.95 -13.55 -7.71
N VAL A 18 -1.63 -12.62 -6.79
CA VAL A 18 -0.39 -12.68 -5.98
C VAL A 18 -0.24 -14.01 -5.25
N ARG A 19 -1.32 -14.56 -4.68
CA ARG A 19 -1.27 -15.86 -4.01
C ARG A 19 -0.90 -17.00 -4.95
N ALA A 20 -1.39 -16.98 -6.19
CA ALA A 20 -1.06 -17.98 -7.20
C ALA A 20 0.37 -17.83 -7.75
N ALA A 21 0.89 -16.60 -7.77
CA ALA A 21 2.27 -16.34 -8.19
C ALA A 21 3.29 -16.76 -7.11
N VAL A 22 3.04 -16.40 -5.85
CA VAL A 22 3.95 -16.66 -4.72
C VAL A 22 3.85 -18.11 -4.24
N LYS A 23 2.65 -18.72 -4.28
CA LYS A 23 2.39 -20.12 -3.89
C LYS A 23 2.79 -20.47 -2.46
N ASP A 24 2.82 -19.50 -1.56
CA ASP A 24 3.09 -19.69 -0.13
C ASP A 24 2.18 -18.80 0.73
N ASP A 25 1.04 -19.37 1.12
CA ASP A 25 0.06 -18.66 1.95
C ASP A 25 0.53 -18.48 3.40
N ALA A 26 1.38 -19.38 3.91
CA ALA A 26 1.91 -19.27 5.26
C ALA A 26 2.87 -18.08 5.36
N TRP A 27 3.74 -17.91 4.37
CA TRP A 27 4.62 -16.75 4.27
C TRP A 27 3.83 -15.45 4.06
N LEU A 28 2.86 -15.43 3.13
CA LEU A 28 2.05 -14.23 2.83
C LEU A 28 1.23 -13.74 4.03
N ASN A 29 0.69 -14.66 4.83
CA ASN A 29 -0.13 -14.34 6.00
C ASN A 29 0.70 -14.14 7.28
N GLY A 30 1.99 -14.49 7.26
CA GLY A 30 2.87 -14.43 8.42
C GLY A 30 4.07 -13.51 8.19
N GLU A 31 5.16 -14.10 7.71
CA GLU A 31 6.47 -13.43 7.61
C GLU A 31 6.41 -12.15 6.75
N PHE A 32 5.68 -12.17 5.63
CA PHE A 32 5.52 -11.00 4.78
C PHE A 32 4.92 -9.81 5.54
N ILE A 33 3.80 -10.01 6.23
CA ILE A 33 3.11 -8.97 7.02
C ILE A 33 4.04 -8.48 8.13
N LYS A 34 4.66 -9.40 8.87
CA LYS A 34 5.57 -9.07 9.96
C LYS A 34 6.77 -8.25 9.47
N THR A 35 7.33 -8.60 8.32
CA THR A 35 8.47 -7.90 7.71
C THR A 35 8.11 -6.47 7.36
N VAL A 36 6.93 -6.24 6.77
CA VAL A 36 6.45 -4.89 6.44
C VAL A 36 6.22 -4.06 7.70
N GLN A 37 5.53 -4.62 8.71
CA GLN A 37 5.24 -3.94 9.97
C GLN A 37 6.51 -3.56 10.73
N LEU A 38 7.52 -4.43 10.76
CA LEU A 38 8.75 -4.23 11.53
C LEU A 38 9.88 -3.55 10.75
N ARG A 39 9.64 -3.15 9.49
CA ARG A 39 10.69 -2.62 8.62
C ARG A 39 11.41 -1.41 9.21
N GLY A 40 10.68 -0.49 9.84
CA GLY A 40 11.28 0.70 10.46
C GLY A 40 12.26 0.34 11.59
N GLY A 41 11.89 -0.61 12.44
CA GLY A 41 12.74 -1.13 13.51
C GLY A 41 14.01 -1.79 12.96
N ALA A 42 13.89 -2.60 11.91
CA ALA A 42 15.04 -3.24 11.27
C ALA A 42 16.03 -2.22 10.65
N ILE A 43 15.54 -1.08 10.15
CA ILE A 43 16.43 0.00 9.67
C ILE A 43 17.15 0.67 10.83
N ILE A 44 16.46 0.94 11.94
CA ILE A 44 17.07 1.55 13.14
C ILE A 44 18.13 0.63 13.72
N GLU A 45 17.85 -0.66 13.85
CA GLU A 45 18.80 -1.65 14.35
C GLU A 45 20.08 -1.69 13.50
N LYS A 46 19.93 -1.62 12.17
CA LYS A 46 21.06 -1.69 11.23
C LYS A 46 21.86 -0.39 11.14
N LEU A 47 21.18 0.76 11.12
CA LEU A 47 21.82 2.07 10.83
C LEU A 47 22.01 2.95 12.07
N GLY A 48 21.47 2.56 13.22
CA GLY A 48 21.42 3.37 14.44
C GLY A 48 20.57 4.63 14.31
N LYS A 49 19.83 4.79 13.21
CA LYS A 49 19.07 5.99 12.86
C LYS A 49 17.76 5.61 12.15
N SER A 50 16.77 6.49 12.24
CA SER A 50 15.48 6.31 11.57
C SER A 50 15.62 6.32 10.03
N SER A 51 14.63 5.74 9.36
CA SER A 51 14.53 5.67 7.89
C SER A 51 14.06 6.99 7.26
N ALA A 52 14.72 8.10 7.62
CA ALA A 52 14.29 9.46 7.26
C ALA A 52 14.20 9.70 5.75
N ALA A 53 15.17 9.21 4.97
CA ALA A 53 15.19 9.40 3.53
C ALA A 53 14.01 8.71 2.82
N SER A 54 13.70 7.46 3.19
CA SER A 54 12.55 6.75 2.59
C SER A 54 11.21 7.32 3.08
N ALA A 55 11.14 7.80 4.32
CA ALA A 55 9.96 8.51 4.82
C ALA A 55 9.72 9.83 4.05
N ALA A 56 10.77 10.61 3.80
CA ALA A 56 10.69 11.82 2.99
C ALA A 56 10.26 11.52 1.55
N ASN A 57 10.83 10.46 0.94
CA ASN A 57 10.42 10.02 -0.39
C ASN A 57 8.94 9.61 -0.44
N ALA A 58 8.47 8.84 0.55
CA ALA A 58 7.07 8.45 0.64
C ALA A 58 6.13 9.66 0.81
N ALA A 59 6.53 10.68 1.55
CA ALA A 59 5.76 11.92 1.67
C ALA A 59 5.71 12.70 0.35
N ILE A 60 6.82 12.77 -0.39
CA ILE A 60 6.88 13.39 -1.72
C ILE A 60 5.97 12.65 -2.70
N ASP A 61 6.09 11.33 -2.78
CA ASP A 61 5.25 10.50 -3.65
C ASP A 61 3.77 10.65 -3.30
N HIS A 62 3.43 10.64 -2.00
CA HIS A 62 2.06 10.83 -1.53
C HIS A 62 1.46 12.17 -2.00
N VAL A 63 2.18 13.27 -1.81
CA VAL A 63 1.70 14.60 -2.25
C VAL A 63 1.66 14.69 -3.78
N ARG A 64 2.66 14.15 -4.48
CA ARG A 64 2.68 14.12 -5.94
C ARG A 64 1.46 13.40 -6.49
N ASP A 65 1.20 12.18 -6.01
CA ASP A 65 0.09 11.38 -6.48
C ASP A 65 -1.24 12.03 -6.09
N TRP A 66 -1.37 12.61 -4.90
CA TRP A 66 -2.57 13.35 -4.52
C TRP A 66 -2.84 14.54 -5.46
N MET A 67 -1.83 15.35 -5.76
CA MET A 67 -2.00 16.55 -6.57
C MET A 67 -2.17 16.25 -8.06
N SER A 68 -1.35 15.35 -8.60
CA SER A 68 -1.25 15.07 -10.05
C SER A 68 -2.05 13.86 -10.50
N GLY A 69 -2.60 13.09 -9.56
CA GLY A 69 -3.31 11.84 -9.80
C GLY A 69 -2.43 10.59 -9.74
N SER A 70 -3.07 9.44 -9.52
CA SER A 70 -2.41 8.14 -9.43
C SER A 70 -2.83 7.24 -10.59
N ALA A 71 -1.86 6.53 -11.19
CA ALA A 71 -2.13 5.56 -12.25
C ALA A 71 -2.67 4.23 -11.69
N GLU A 72 -2.23 3.88 -10.48
CA GLU A 72 -2.60 2.67 -9.75
C GLU A 72 -3.23 3.05 -8.41
N TYR A 73 -3.70 2.06 -7.66
CA TYR A 73 -4.18 2.28 -6.30
C TYR A 73 -3.04 2.68 -5.38
N VAL A 74 -3.24 3.76 -4.64
CA VAL A 74 -2.32 4.22 -3.59
C VAL A 74 -2.97 4.08 -2.22
N SER A 75 -2.17 3.85 -1.18
CA SER A 75 -2.66 3.81 0.19
C SER A 75 -2.63 5.22 0.77
N MET A 76 -3.79 5.74 1.20
CA MET A 76 -3.88 7.06 1.83
C MET A 76 -4.64 6.96 3.15
N ALA A 77 -4.10 7.59 4.20
CA ALA A 77 -4.80 7.75 5.46
C ALA A 77 -5.74 8.95 5.37
N VAL A 78 -7.04 8.70 5.24
CA VAL A 78 -8.07 9.72 5.01
C VAL A 78 -9.22 9.56 6.01
N PRO A 79 -10.04 10.60 6.26
CA PRO A 79 -11.23 10.47 7.08
C PRO A 79 -12.18 9.42 6.50
N SER A 80 -12.50 8.40 7.29
CA SER A 80 -13.45 7.37 6.90
C SER A 80 -14.83 7.98 6.63
N THR A 81 -15.47 7.52 5.57
CA THR A 81 -16.87 7.82 5.21
C THR A 81 -17.85 6.76 5.72
N GLY A 82 -17.37 5.74 6.45
CA GLY A 82 -18.12 4.51 6.73
C GLY A 82 -17.74 3.34 5.80
N ALA A 83 -16.86 3.60 4.81
CA ALA A 83 -16.40 2.59 3.86
C ALA A 83 -15.82 1.36 4.56
N TYR A 84 -16.09 0.18 4.02
CA TYR A 84 -15.65 -1.12 4.57
C TYR A 84 -16.04 -1.37 6.04
N GLY A 85 -17.06 -0.67 6.55
CA GLY A 85 -17.50 -0.77 7.95
C GLY A 85 -16.59 -0.06 8.95
N ILE A 86 -15.64 0.77 8.48
CA ILE A 86 -14.78 1.56 9.36
C ILE A 86 -15.56 2.79 9.86
N PRO A 87 -15.63 3.05 11.18
CA PRO A 87 -16.43 4.14 11.73
C PRO A 87 -16.14 5.49 11.06
N PRO A 88 -17.17 6.28 10.67
CA PRO A 88 -16.98 7.59 10.07
C PRO A 88 -16.14 8.54 10.93
N GLY A 89 -15.30 9.35 10.30
CA GLY A 89 -14.44 10.34 10.97
C GLY A 89 -13.10 9.81 11.49
N VAL A 90 -12.90 8.48 11.56
CA VAL A 90 -11.58 7.89 11.88
C VAL A 90 -10.63 8.09 10.70
N ILE A 91 -9.41 8.59 10.97
CA ILE A 91 -8.34 8.59 9.96
C ILE A 91 -7.83 7.16 9.80
N PHE A 92 -8.09 6.56 8.65
CA PHE A 92 -7.74 5.17 8.36
C PHE A 92 -7.15 5.03 6.96
N SER A 93 -6.26 4.06 6.76
CA SER A 93 -5.63 3.83 5.46
C SER A 93 -6.57 3.04 4.54
N PHE A 94 -6.97 3.65 3.42
CA PHE A 94 -7.79 3.03 2.39
C PHE A 94 -7.02 2.94 1.07
N PRO A 95 -7.38 1.98 0.19
CA PRO A 95 -6.99 2.05 -1.21
C PRO A 95 -7.73 3.22 -1.87
N CYS A 96 -6.98 4.11 -2.51
CA CYS A 96 -7.51 5.30 -3.17
C CYS A 96 -7.01 5.40 -4.62
N ILE A 97 -7.83 6.02 -5.47
CA ILE A 97 -7.38 6.65 -6.72
C ILE A 97 -7.41 8.16 -6.49
N THR A 98 -6.39 8.85 -6.96
CA THR A 98 -6.30 10.32 -6.85
C THR A 98 -6.37 10.98 -8.22
N CYS A 99 -6.86 12.21 -8.26
CA CYS A 99 -6.86 13.06 -9.46
C CYS A 99 -7.02 14.52 -9.05
N ASN A 100 -6.14 15.41 -9.55
CA ASN A 100 -6.24 16.87 -9.43
C ASN A 100 -6.52 17.36 -8.00
N GLY A 101 -5.78 16.88 -7.00
CA GLY A 101 -5.93 17.27 -5.60
C GLY A 101 -7.14 16.64 -4.89
N THR A 102 -7.83 15.71 -5.53
CA THR A 102 -8.90 14.92 -4.93
C THR A 102 -8.50 13.46 -4.80
N TYR A 103 -9.10 12.75 -3.85
CA TYR A 103 -8.98 11.31 -3.70
C TYR A 103 -10.37 10.67 -3.68
N LYS A 104 -10.46 9.44 -4.15
CA LYS A 104 -11.64 8.60 -4.03
C LYS A 104 -11.22 7.26 -3.43
N ILE A 105 -11.87 6.89 -2.32
CA ILE A 105 -11.75 5.54 -1.76
C ILE A 105 -12.29 4.57 -2.82
N VAL A 106 -11.48 3.57 -3.16
CA VAL A 106 -11.93 2.47 -4.02
C VAL A 106 -12.99 1.70 -3.25
N GLU A 107 -14.17 1.51 -3.85
CA GLU A 107 -15.25 0.72 -3.26
C GLU A 107 -15.06 -0.75 -3.66
N GLY A 108 -15.43 -1.66 -2.74
CA GLY A 108 -15.31 -3.12 -2.92
C GLY A 108 -16.49 -3.72 -3.68
#